data_AF-A2BKS1-F1
#
_entry.id   AF-A2BKS1-F1
#
_cell.length_a   1.000
_cell.length_b   1.000
_cell.length_c   1.000
_cell.angle_alpha   90.00
_cell.angle_beta   90.00
_cell.angle_gamma   90.00
#
_symmetry.space_group_name_H-M   'P 1'
#
loop_
_entity.id
_entity.type
_entity.pdbx_description
1 polymer ?
#
loop_
_entity_poly.entity_id
_entity_poly.type
_entity_poly.pdbx_seq_one_letter_code
_entity_poly.pdbx_strand_id
1 'polypeptide(L)'
;MVIRVLYFASGDLAYGGKLHGLMAGSIFAGRISAVGLELRDCSVLLPGSGRRDARLSGEAYYIDAWRLSELDSRLEGFGARRATVRVEHGDVVLNAETHLAEDCRPATDTAAGRGWVRLLLVLPPRAPPPVQPMAVYLADIAGVSLCSSASRLLCRGGSIENAAMADVYVELGRLADWLEELGGEPVQVTGRMKPLDLTVFAVAPVAKKV
;
A
#
# COMPACT_ATOMS: atom_id res chain seq x y z
N MET A 1 -22.43 -13.52 -0.13
CA MET A 1 -21.71 -12.23 -0.28
C MET A 1 -20.46 -12.31 0.58
N VAL A 2 -19.26 -12.17 0.01
CA VAL A 2 -18.01 -12.21 0.78
C VAL A 2 -17.77 -10.80 1.34
N ILE A 3 -17.75 -10.67 2.67
CA ILE A 3 -17.42 -9.40 3.34
C ILE A 3 -15.90 -9.32 3.46
N ARG A 4 -15.32 -8.26 2.91
CA ARG A 4 -13.90 -7.96 3.00
C ARG A 4 -13.66 -6.71 3.82
N VAL A 5 -12.68 -6.80 4.69
CA VAL A 5 -12.29 -5.74 5.62
C VAL A 5 -10.98 -5.14 5.14
N LEU A 6 -10.90 -3.80 5.12
CA LEU A 6 -9.64 -3.10 4.87
C LEU A 6 -8.74 -3.24 6.09
N TYR A 7 -7.55 -3.78 5.87
CA TYR A 7 -6.58 -4.07 6.91
C TYR A 7 -5.27 -3.33 6.62
N PHE A 8 -4.74 -2.64 7.64
CA PHE A 8 -3.44 -1.98 7.61
C PHE A 8 -2.36 -2.93 8.17
N ALA A 9 -1.38 -3.25 7.34
CA ALA A 9 -0.23 -4.06 7.69
C ALA A 9 1.07 -3.23 7.62
N SER A 10 1.95 -3.40 8.58
CA SER A 10 3.28 -2.78 8.60
C SER A 10 4.27 -3.67 9.35
N GLY A 11 5.56 -3.30 9.35
CA GLY A 11 6.58 -4.09 10.04
C GLY A 11 6.60 -5.52 9.53
N ASP A 12 6.52 -6.50 10.44
CA ASP A 12 6.61 -7.92 10.08
C ASP A 12 5.40 -8.46 9.32
N LEU A 13 4.25 -7.77 9.32
CA LEU A 13 3.08 -8.17 8.53
C LEU A 13 3.12 -7.64 7.09
N ALA A 14 3.89 -6.58 6.84
CA ALA A 14 4.07 -6.05 5.48
C ALA A 14 4.96 -6.97 4.63
N TYR A 15 4.93 -6.80 3.32
CA TYR A 15 5.70 -7.61 2.39
C TYR A 15 7.20 -7.61 2.71
N GLY A 16 7.81 -8.80 2.72
CA GLY A 16 9.20 -9.00 3.15
C GLY A 16 9.39 -9.14 4.66
N GLY A 17 8.35 -8.89 5.46
CA GLY A 17 8.34 -9.14 6.90
C GLY A 17 8.17 -10.62 7.26
N LYS A 18 8.60 -10.99 8.47
CA LYS A 18 8.63 -12.41 8.93
C LYS A 18 7.26 -13.03 9.09
N LEU A 19 6.26 -12.22 9.43
CA LEU A 19 4.87 -12.63 9.63
C LEU A 19 4.02 -12.39 8.39
N HIS A 20 4.61 -11.94 7.27
CA HIS A 20 3.86 -11.67 6.04
C HIS A 20 3.10 -12.90 5.53
N GLY A 21 3.60 -14.11 5.80
CA GLY A 21 2.90 -15.36 5.49
C GLY A 21 1.49 -15.44 6.09
N LEU A 22 1.21 -14.76 7.21
CA LEU A 22 -0.14 -14.67 7.79
C LEU A 22 -1.11 -13.93 6.88
N MET A 23 -0.62 -13.03 6.02
CA MET A 23 -1.45 -12.31 5.07
C MET A 23 -1.96 -13.21 3.95
N ALA A 24 -1.32 -14.36 3.68
CA ALA A 24 -1.60 -15.35 2.62
C ALA A 24 -2.73 -14.96 1.65
N GLY A 25 -3.89 -15.60 1.52
CA GLY A 25 -4.94 -15.23 0.54
C GLY A 25 -5.64 -13.86 0.70
N SER A 26 -4.96 -12.78 1.11
CA SER A 26 -5.49 -11.42 1.13
C SER A 26 -5.18 -10.70 -0.19
N ILE A 27 -5.93 -9.66 -0.50
CA ILE A 27 -5.75 -8.89 -1.74
C ILE A 27 -4.99 -7.61 -1.40
N PHE A 28 -3.80 -7.45 -1.96
CA PHE A 28 -3.03 -6.22 -1.82
C PHE A 28 -3.76 -5.06 -2.51
N ALA A 29 -3.99 -3.97 -1.77
CA ALA A 29 -4.72 -2.80 -2.23
C ALA A 29 -3.82 -1.57 -2.43
N GLY A 30 -2.52 -1.67 -2.10
CA GLY A 30 -1.56 -0.58 -2.27
C GLY A 30 -0.92 -0.12 -0.96
N ARG A 31 -0.24 1.03 -0.98
CA ARG A 31 0.37 1.62 0.21
C ARG A 31 -0.49 2.74 0.77
N ILE A 32 -0.53 2.82 2.10
CA ILE A 32 -1.28 3.82 2.85
C ILE A 32 -0.46 4.23 4.09
N SER A 33 -0.84 5.30 4.77
CA SER A 33 -0.19 5.77 6.00
C SER A 33 -1.17 5.77 7.16
N ALA A 34 -0.84 5.16 8.29
CA ALA A 34 -1.63 5.25 9.51
C ALA A 34 -1.24 6.48 10.33
N VAL A 35 -2.23 7.17 10.88
CA VAL A 35 -2.06 8.38 11.70
C VAL A 35 -2.01 8.01 13.18
N GLY A 36 -1.08 8.60 13.92
CA GLY A 36 -0.91 8.37 15.36
C GLY A 36 -0.34 7.00 15.70
N LEU A 37 0.29 6.31 14.74
CA LEU A 37 1.01 5.06 14.96
C LEU A 37 2.51 5.26 14.76
N GLU A 38 3.30 4.47 15.47
CA GLU A 38 4.75 4.39 15.31
C GLU A 38 5.17 2.92 15.28
N LEU A 39 6.17 2.62 14.45
CA LEU A 39 6.84 1.33 14.48
C LEU A 39 8.05 1.47 15.40
N ARG A 40 8.17 0.60 16.41
CA ARG A 40 9.36 0.50 17.26
C ARG A 40 10.19 -0.72 16.84
N ASP A 41 11.39 -0.88 17.39
CA ASP A 41 12.35 -1.97 17.08
C ASP A 41 11.89 -3.39 17.51
N CYS A 42 10.60 -3.54 17.76
CA CYS A 42 9.89 -4.76 18.05
C CYS A 42 8.82 -4.86 16.97
N SER A 43 8.74 -6.01 16.33
CA SER A 43 8.04 -6.27 15.07
C SER A 43 6.51 -6.12 15.10
N VAL A 44 5.98 -5.40 16.08
CA VAL A 44 4.57 -5.14 16.31
C VAL A 44 4.31 -3.65 16.39
N LEU A 45 3.19 -3.23 15.80
CA LEU A 45 2.69 -1.87 15.88
C LEU A 45 2.36 -1.49 17.31
N LEU A 46 2.81 -0.32 17.76
CA LEU A 46 2.38 0.25 19.03
C LEU A 46 1.51 1.48 18.76
N PRO A 47 0.52 1.77 19.64
CA PRO A 47 -0.11 3.08 19.65
C PRO A 47 0.97 4.15 19.79
N GLY A 48 0.97 5.16 18.90
CA GLY A 48 1.95 6.23 18.95
C GLY A 48 1.85 6.97 20.27
N SER A 49 2.89 6.92 21.09
CA SER A 49 2.92 7.55 22.40
C SER A 49 2.95 9.08 22.25
N GLY A 50 1.78 9.72 22.20
CA GLY A 50 1.62 11.16 22.36
C GLY A 50 1.90 12.03 21.12
N ARG A 51 2.32 11.46 19.97
CA ARG A 51 2.49 12.21 18.72
C ARG A 51 1.28 12.03 17.80
N ARG A 52 0.30 12.91 17.95
CA ARG A 52 -0.93 12.89 17.11
C ARG A 52 -0.64 13.01 15.61
N ASP A 53 0.51 13.56 15.25
CA ASP A 53 0.93 13.77 13.85
C ASP A 53 1.90 12.72 13.33
N ALA A 54 2.25 11.70 14.14
CA ALA A 54 3.09 10.60 13.65
C ALA A 54 2.37 9.86 12.51
N ARG A 55 3.07 9.67 11.38
CA ARG A 55 2.55 8.94 10.22
C ARG A 55 3.43 7.73 9.98
N LEU A 56 2.83 6.55 10.06
CA LEU A 56 3.51 5.31 9.75
C LEU A 56 3.06 4.79 8.39
N SER A 57 4.00 4.70 7.45
CA SER A 57 3.74 4.09 6.14
C SER A 57 3.62 2.57 6.26
N GLY A 58 2.62 2.00 5.60
CA GLY A 58 2.37 0.57 5.55
C GLY A 58 1.62 0.17 4.28
N GLU A 59 0.99 -0.99 4.34
CA GLU A 59 0.33 -1.66 3.24
C GLU A 59 -1.14 -1.87 3.56
N ALA A 60 -1.99 -1.67 2.55
CA ALA A 60 -3.41 -1.94 2.60
C ALA A 60 -3.68 -3.33 2.03
N TYR A 61 -4.48 -4.12 2.76
CA TYR A 61 -4.96 -5.41 2.30
C TYR A 61 -6.48 -5.52 2.48
N TYR A 62 -7.15 -6.22 1.57
CA TYR A 62 -8.50 -6.72 1.84
C TYR A 62 -8.42 -8.15 2.34
N ILE A 63 -8.94 -8.36 3.55
CA ILE A 63 -8.99 -9.66 4.22
C ILE A 63 -10.46 -10.07 4.32
N ASP A 64 -10.76 -11.33 3.98
CA ASP A 64 -12.09 -11.88 4.22
C ASP A 64 -12.36 -11.94 5.73
N ALA A 65 -13.58 -11.58 6.16
CA ALA A 65 -13.90 -11.42 7.59
C ALA A 65 -13.57 -12.66 8.45
N TRP A 66 -13.73 -13.88 7.91
CA TRP A 66 -13.41 -15.12 8.63
C TRP A 66 -11.89 -15.32 8.86
N ARG A 67 -11.05 -14.83 7.95
CA ARG A 67 -9.58 -14.87 8.09
C ARG A 67 -9.08 -13.84 9.10
N LEU A 68 -9.84 -12.76 9.31
CA LEU A 68 -9.50 -11.78 10.32
C LEU A 68 -9.53 -12.41 11.71
N SER A 69 -10.48 -13.30 11.99
CA SER A 69 -10.53 -14.06 13.25
C SER A 69 -9.36 -15.04 13.41
N GLU A 70 -8.90 -15.68 12.32
CA GLU A 70 -7.68 -16.48 12.36
C GLU A 70 -6.46 -15.61 12.68
N LEU A 71 -6.37 -14.43 12.07
CA LEU A 71 -5.31 -13.48 12.32
C LEU A 71 -5.30 -13.01 13.77
N ASP A 72 -6.48 -12.72 14.35
CA ASP A 72 -6.64 -12.36 15.77
C ASP A 72 -5.97 -13.42 16.66
N SER A 73 -6.33 -14.71 16.50
CA SER A 73 -5.79 -15.80 17.31
C SER A 73 -4.28 -16.01 17.13
N ARG A 74 -3.76 -15.80 15.92
CA ARG A 74 -2.32 -15.92 15.63
C ARG A 74 -1.53 -14.80 16.28
N LEU A 75 -2.07 -13.58 16.27
CA LEU A 75 -1.40 -12.38 16.76
C LEU A 75 -1.59 -12.14 18.26
N GLU A 76 -2.62 -12.73 18.87
CA GLU A 76 -2.80 -12.74 20.33
C GLU A 76 -1.60 -13.36 21.05
N GLY A 77 -0.98 -14.40 20.48
CA GLY A 77 0.27 -14.99 20.99
C GLY A 77 1.48 -14.04 21.01
N PHE A 78 1.40 -12.95 20.24
CA PHE A 78 2.38 -11.86 20.19
C PHE A 78 1.96 -10.66 21.06
N GLY A 79 0.88 -10.79 21.84
CA GLY A 79 0.34 -9.70 22.66
C GLY A 79 -0.33 -8.60 21.85
N ALA A 80 -0.66 -8.85 20.59
CA ALA A 80 -1.32 -7.89 19.73
C ALA A 80 -2.84 -8.06 19.79
N ARG A 81 -3.56 -6.95 19.76
CA ARG A 81 -5.02 -6.88 19.76
C ARG A 81 -5.52 -6.11 18.55
N ARG A 82 -6.67 -6.53 18.02
CA ARG A 82 -7.29 -5.82 16.91
C ARG A 82 -7.76 -4.43 17.32
N ALA A 83 -7.51 -3.46 16.46
CA ALA A 83 -7.98 -2.09 16.61
C ALA A 83 -8.32 -1.49 15.25
N THR A 84 -9.23 -0.53 15.23
CA THR A 84 -9.51 0.30 14.06
C THR A 84 -8.66 1.56 14.12
N VAL A 85 -7.94 1.87 13.04
CA VAL A 85 -7.05 3.03 12.92
C VAL A 85 -7.41 3.89 11.73
N ARG A 86 -7.12 5.19 11.83
CA ARG A 86 -7.26 6.14 10.73
C ARG A 86 -6.08 6.01 9.78
N VAL A 87 -6.36 5.84 8.50
CA VAL A 87 -5.35 5.71 7.44
C VAL A 87 -5.57 6.73 6.33
N GLU A 88 -4.50 7.12 5.66
CA GLU A 88 -4.46 8.19 4.67
C GLU A 88 -3.69 7.77 3.41
N HIS A 89 -4.17 8.21 2.24
CA HIS A 89 -3.49 8.13 0.94
C HIS A 89 -3.87 9.31 0.06
N GLY A 90 -2.94 10.22 -0.18
CA GLY A 90 -3.26 11.54 -0.72
C GLY A 90 -4.27 12.25 0.17
N ASP A 91 -5.36 12.72 -0.43
CA ASP A 91 -6.47 13.39 0.27
C ASP A 91 -7.53 12.42 0.80
N VAL A 92 -7.37 11.11 0.56
CA VAL A 92 -8.33 10.10 0.99
C VAL A 92 -8.02 9.66 2.41
N VAL A 93 -9.04 9.72 3.28
CA VAL A 93 -8.98 9.30 4.68
C VAL A 93 -10.02 8.22 4.93
N LEU A 94 -9.60 7.10 5.50
CA LEU A 94 -10.45 5.94 5.77
C LEU A 94 -10.12 5.32 7.13
N ASN A 95 -10.95 4.37 7.55
CA ASN A 95 -10.67 3.50 8.68
C ASN A 95 -10.21 2.12 8.17
N ALA A 96 -9.20 1.56 8.83
CA ALA A 96 -8.72 0.20 8.56
C ALA A 96 -8.56 -0.56 9.88
N GLU A 97 -8.81 -1.86 9.85
CA GLU A 97 -8.43 -2.75 10.96
C GLU A 97 -6.92 -2.96 10.97
N THR A 98 -6.34 -3.13 12.15
CA THR A 98 -4.95 -3.51 12.32
C THR A 98 -4.78 -4.25 13.64
N HIS A 99 -3.57 -4.74 13.92
CA HIS A 99 -3.23 -5.34 15.20
C HIS A 99 -2.13 -4.52 15.88
N LEU A 100 -2.42 -4.05 17.09
CA LEU A 100 -1.51 -3.26 17.92
C LEU A 100 -1.09 -4.08 19.13
N ALA A 101 0.20 -4.12 19.47
CA ALA A 101 0.65 -4.61 20.76
C ALA A 101 0.66 -3.49 21.80
N GLU A 102 0.48 -3.89 23.06
CA GLU A 102 0.65 -3.01 24.22
C GLU A 102 2.11 -3.00 24.72
N ASP A 103 2.85 -4.11 24.50
CA ASP A 103 4.24 -4.28 24.93
C ASP A 103 5.18 -4.75 23.82
N CYS A 104 6.42 -4.27 23.90
CA CYS A 104 7.50 -4.54 22.96
C CYS A 104 8.22 -5.85 23.31
N ARG A 105 8.08 -6.89 22.48
CA ARG A 105 9.01 -8.04 22.49
C ARG A 105 10.10 -7.81 21.44
N PRO A 106 11.40 -7.87 21.79
CA PRO A 106 12.47 -7.61 20.85
C PRO A 106 12.31 -8.49 19.61
N ALA A 107 12.30 -7.88 18.43
CA ALA A 107 12.41 -8.65 17.22
C ALA A 107 13.82 -9.27 17.20
N THR A 108 13.92 -10.58 17.09
CA THR A 108 15.19 -11.20 16.73
C THR A 108 15.50 -10.73 15.30
N ASP A 109 16.43 -9.80 15.13
CA ASP A 109 17.05 -9.35 13.88
C ASP A 109 16.12 -9.16 12.66
N THR A 110 15.63 -7.93 12.43
CA THR A 110 14.82 -7.57 11.26
C THR A 110 15.68 -7.04 10.11
N ALA A 111 16.04 -7.93 9.20
CA ALA A 111 16.63 -7.59 7.89
C ALA A 111 15.59 -7.12 6.86
N ALA A 112 14.50 -6.44 7.27
CA ALA A 112 13.50 -5.93 6.34
C ALA A 112 14.14 -4.82 5.49
N GLY A 113 14.33 -5.10 4.20
CA GLY A 113 15.19 -4.37 3.28
C GLY A 113 14.95 -2.88 3.25
N ARG A 114 15.85 -2.12 3.89
CA ARG A 114 15.87 -0.65 3.88
C ARG A 114 15.78 -0.16 2.43
N GLY A 115 14.75 0.63 2.13
CA GLY A 115 14.57 1.26 0.82
C GLY A 115 13.73 0.49 -0.21
N TRP A 116 13.32 -0.75 0.06
CA TRP A 116 12.41 -1.50 -0.83
C TRP A 116 10.95 -1.35 -0.41
N VAL A 117 10.06 -1.21 -1.38
CA VAL A 117 8.62 -1.05 -1.13
C VAL A 117 7.80 -1.84 -2.14
N ARG A 118 6.71 -2.45 -1.66
CA ARG A 118 5.64 -2.96 -2.53
C ARG A 118 4.62 -1.86 -2.78
N LEU A 119 4.19 -1.65 -4.03
CA LEU A 119 3.17 -0.66 -4.38
C LEU A 119 2.37 -1.08 -5.63
N LEU A 120 1.20 -0.47 -5.81
CA LEU A 120 0.45 -0.54 -7.06
C LEU A 120 0.82 0.66 -7.94
N LEU A 121 1.40 0.41 -9.11
CA LEU A 121 1.78 1.42 -10.08
C LEU A 121 0.78 1.41 -11.24
N VAL A 122 0.13 2.54 -11.51
CA VAL A 122 -0.67 2.70 -12.72
C VAL A 122 0.28 2.72 -13.92
N LEU A 123 0.08 1.80 -14.87
CA LEU A 123 0.94 1.66 -16.03
C LEU A 123 0.58 2.70 -17.10
N PRO A 124 1.52 3.57 -17.50
CA PRO A 124 1.31 4.42 -18.66
C PRO A 124 1.41 3.57 -19.94
N PRO A 125 0.79 4.01 -21.06
CA PRO A 125 0.68 3.20 -22.26
C PRO A 125 2.01 2.90 -22.97
N ARG A 126 3.05 3.70 -22.74
CA ARG A 126 4.32 3.65 -23.50
C ARG A 126 5.59 3.64 -22.63
N ALA A 127 5.47 3.38 -21.33
CA ALA A 127 6.64 3.18 -20.48
C ALA A 127 6.43 1.93 -19.61
N PRO A 128 7.26 0.87 -19.79
CA PRO A 128 7.21 -0.25 -18.89
C PRO A 128 7.66 0.18 -17.48
N PRO A 129 7.17 -0.49 -16.43
CA PRO A 129 7.64 -0.26 -15.07
C PRO A 129 9.14 -0.59 -14.96
N PRO A 130 9.86 0.01 -14.00
CA PRO A 130 11.30 -0.19 -13.87
C PRO A 130 11.68 -1.61 -13.40
N VAL A 131 10.70 -2.44 -13.03
CA VAL A 131 10.88 -3.82 -12.54
C VAL A 131 9.80 -4.72 -13.12
N GLN A 132 10.05 -6.02 -13.15
CA GLN A 132 9.02 -6.99 -13.55
C GLN A 132 7.87 -6.99 -12.52
N PRO A 133 6.60 -6.82 -12.96
CA PRO A 133 5.45 -6.91 -12.07
C PRO A 133 5.30 -8.31 -11.47
N MET A 134 4.91 -8.37 -10.20
CA MET A 134 4.45 -9.61 -9.55
C MET A 134 3.08 -10.02 -10.09
N ALA A 135 2.23 -9.03 -10.38
CA ALA A 135 0.92 -9.20 -10.97
C ALA A 135 0.49 -7.92 -11.70
N VAL A 136 -0.49 -8.04 -12.59
CA VAL A 136 -1.15 -6.91 -13.25
C VAL A 136 -2.66 -7.04 -13.08
N TYR A 137 -3.29 -5.95 -12.69
CA TYR A 137 -4.74 -5.86 -12.46
C TYR A 137 -5.34 -4.74 -13.32
N LEU A 138 -6.66 -4.75 -13.46
CA LEU A 138 -7.40 -3.64 -14.07
C LEU A 138 -8.15 -2.87 -12.98
N ALA A 139 -8.17 -1.55 -13.11
CA ALA A 139 -8.97 -0.68 -12.26
C ALA A 139 -9.44 0.58 -13.00
N ASP A 140 -10.55 1.13 -12.55
CA ASP A 140 -10.93 2.49 -12.92
C ASP A 140 -10.22 3.46 -11.98
N ILE A 141 -9.38 4.34 -12.52
CA ILE A 141 -8.51 5.24 -11.75
C ILE A 141 -9.00 6.68 -11.90
N ALA A 142 -9.13 7.38 -10.77
CA ALA A 142 -9.49 8.79 -10.73
C ALA A 142 -8.27 9.70 -10.51
N GLY A 143 -8.39 10.95 -10.95
CA GLY A 143 -7.39 12.00 -10.69
C GLY A 143 -6.25 12.06 -11.72
N VAL A 144 -6.27 11.16 -12.70
CA VAL A 144 -5.32 11.14 -13.83
C VAL A 144 -6.02 10.75 -15.13
N SER A 145 -5.43 11.17 -16.24
CA SER A 145 -5.87 10.85 -17.59
C SER A 145 -4.68 10.41 -18.44
N LEU A 146 -4.97 9.82 -19.60
CA LEU A 146 -3.95 9.73 -20.63
C LEU A 146 -3.58 11.15 -21.08
N CYS A 147 -2.28 11.42 -21.17
CA CYS A 147 -1.80 12.57 -21.92
C CYS A 147 -2.05 12.33 -23.43
N SER A 148 -1.53 13.21 -24.29
CA SER A 148 -1.53 12.96 -25.74
C SER A 148 -0.97 11.57 -26.05
N SER A 149 -1.39 10.98 -27.17
CA SER A 149 -1.04 9.60 -27.56
C SER A 149 0.47 9.33 -27.72
N ALA A 150 1.30 10.39 -27.77
CA ALA A 150 2.75 10.32 -27.83
C ALA A 150 3.43 10.32 -26.44
N SER A 151 2.71 10.65 -25.38
CA SER A 151 3.27 10.74 -24.02
C SER A 151 3.64 9.37 -23.47
N ARG A 152 4.76 9.34 -22.72
CA ARG A 152 5.20 8.18 -21.93
C ARG A 152 4.64 8.19 -20.51
N LEU A 153 3.98 9.27 -20.10
CA LEU A 153 3.44 9.51 -18.76
C LEU A 153 1.95 9.86 -18.80
N LEU A 154 1.31 9.79 -17.63
CA LEU A 154 -0.06 10.24 -17.40
C LEU A 154 -0.12 11.74 -17.13
N CYS A 155 -1.32 12.32 -17.25
CA CYS A 155 -1.59 13.73 -16.98
C CYS A 155 -2.48 13.86 -15.74
N ARG A 156 -2.40 15.00 -15.03
CA ARG A 156 -3.28 15.28 -13.88
C ARG A 156 -4.72 15.52 -14.35
N GLY A 157 -5.68 15.08 -13.55
CA GLY A 157 -7.11 15.29 -13.75
C GLY A 157 -7.80 14.20 -14.57
N GLY A 158 -9.14 14.20 -14.55
CA GLY A 158 -9.94 13.21 -15.27
C GLY A 158 -9.96 11.83 -14.60
N SER A 159 -10.24 10.81 -15.42
CA SER A 159 -10.26 9.39 -15.03
C SER A 159 -9.83 8.51 -16.19
N ILE A 160 -9.31 7.33 -15.87
CA ILE A 160 -8.98 6.27 -16.84
C ILE A 160 -9.78 5.03 -16.45
N GLU A 161 -10.64 4.57 -17.34
CA GLU A 161 -11.31 3.28 -17.18
C GLU A 161 -10.40 2.13 -17.60
N ASN A 162 -10.48 1.01 -16.89
CA ASN A 162 -9.70 -0.21 -17.16
C ASN A 162 -8.19 0.06 -17.28
N ALA A 163 -7.66 0.98 -16.48
CA ALA A 163 -6.22 1.20 -16.41
C ALA A 163 -5.53 -0.06 -15.88
N ALA A 164 -4.44 -0.46 -16.55
CA ALA A 164 -3.58 -1.51 -16.02
C ALA A 164 -2.79 -0.99 -14.82
N MET A 165 -2.78 -1.74 -13.74
CA MET A 165 -1.95 -1.49 -12.56
C MET A 165 -1.01 -2.66 -12.33
N ALA A 166 0.27 -2.38 -12.16
CA ALA A 166 1.26 -3.36 -11.79
C ALA A 166 1.46 -3.38 -10.27
N ASP A 167 1.40 -4.57 -9.68
CA ASP A 167 1.94 -4.82 -8.35
C ASP A 167 3.44 -5.04 -8.46
N VAL A 168 4.21 -4.13 -7.89
CA VAL A 168 5.67 -4.11 -7.99
C VAL A 168 6.30 -4.06 -6.62
N TYR A 169 7.40 -4.78 -6.45
CA TYR A 169 8.32 -4.64 -5.33
C TYR A 169 9.61 -4.01 -5.84
N VAL A 170 9.88 -2.77 -5.42
CA VAL A 170 10.89 -1.90 -6.04
C VAL A 170 11.66 -1.10 -5.00
N GLU A 171 12.94 -0.87 -5.27
CA GLU A 171 13.74 0.08 -4.51
C GLU A 171 13.30 1.53 -4.81
N LEU A 172 13.12 2.35 -3.77
CA LEU A 172 12.63 3.72 -3.90
C LEU A 172 13.52 4.58 -4.82
N GLY A 173 14.85 4.41 -4.74
CA GLY A 173 15.79 5.12 -5.63
C GLY A 173 15.55 4.79 -7.10
N ARG A 174 15.43 3.49 -7.42
CA ARG A 174 15.16 3.02 -8.79
C ARG A 174 13.83 3.53 -9.35
N LEU A 175 12.79 3.63 -8.52
CA LEU A 175 11.52 4.22 -8.93
C LEU A 175 11.64 5.72 -9.20
N ALA A 176 12.39 6.43 -8.36
CA ALA A 176 12.64 7.87 -8.52
C ALA A 176 13.42 8.17 -9.79
N ASP A 177 14.52 7.45 -10.04
CA ASP A 177 15.35 7.59 -11.24
C ASP A 177 14.51 7.35 -12.52
N TRP A 178 13.70 6.29 -12.53
CA TRP A 178 12.81 5.99 -13.66
C TRP A 178 11.79 7.11 -13.91
N LEU A 179 11.20 7.69 -12.86
CA LEU A 179 10.29 8.83 -13.01
C LEU A 179 11.01 10.07 -13.53
N GLU A 180 12.21 10.35 -13.02
CA GLU A 180 13.01 11.50 -13.44
C GLU A 180 13.42 11.41 -14.91
N GLU A 181 13.89 10.25 -15.37
CA GLU A 181 14.21 9.98 -16.78
C GLU A 181 13.02 10.21 -17.72
N LEU A 182 11.80 9.96 -17.23
CA LEU A 182 10.57 10.20 -17.99
C LEU A 182 10.08 11.65 -17.94
N GLY A 183 10.69 12.51 -17.11
CA GLY A 183 10.20 13.86 -16.84
C GLY A 183 8.93 13.87 -15.97
N GLY A 184 8.78 12.87 -15.11
CA GLY A 184 7.58 12.61 -14.32
C GLY A 184 7.76 12.74 -12.82
N GLU A 185 6.64 12.72 -12.12
CA GLU A 185 6.54 12.70 -10.67
C GLU A 185 5.52 11.64 -10.22
N PRO A 186 5.69 11.06 -9.02
CA PRO A 186 4.72 10.13 -8.48
C PRO A 186 3.53 10.91 -7.93
N VAL A 187 2.31 10.52 -8.31
CA VAL A 187 1.07 11.08 -7.78
C VAL A 187 0.25 9.98 -7.13
N GLN A 188 -0.16 10.18 -5.88
CA GLN A 188 -1.08 9.27 -5.20
C GLN A 188 -2.46 9.38 -5.86
N VAL A 189 -2.99 8.24 -6.30
CA VAL A 189 -4.31 8.13 -6.92
C VAL A 189 -5.11 7.02 -6.26
N THR A 190 -6.43 7.08 -6.39
CA THR A 190 -7.31 6.01 -5.96
C THR A 190 -8.14 5.52 -7.13
N GLY A 191 -8.66 4.30 -6.98
CA GLY A 191 -9.50 3.70 -8.00
C GLY A 191 -10.29 2.51 -7.49
N ARG A 192 -10.97 1.83 -8.40
CA ARG A 192 -11.78 0.64 -8.14
C ARG A 192 -11.28 -0.53 -8.96
N MET A 193 -10.75 -1.55 -8.28
CA MET A 193 -10.25 -2.77 -8.91
C MET A 193 -11.39 -3.59 -9.52
N LYS A 194 -11.20 -4.07 -10.74
CA LYS A 194 -12.16 -4.96 -11.43
C LYS A 194 -11.75 -6.44 -11.35
N PRO A 195 -12.71 -7.37 -11.29
CA PRO A 195 -14.16 -7.18 -11.15
C PRO A 195 -14.62 -7.04 -9.69
N LEU A 196 -13.68 -7.00 -8.74
CA LEU A 196 -13.98 -7.13 -7.31
C LEU A 196 -14.64 -5.90 -6.68
N ASP A 197 -14.59 -4.76 -7.38
CA ASP A 197 -15.06 -3.45 -6.93
C ASP A 197 -14.52 -3.12 -5.52
N LEU A 198 -13.19 -3.19 -5.40
CA LEU A 198 -12.46 -2.86 -4.17
C LEU A 198 -11.64 -1.59 -4.39
N THR A 199 -11.56 -0.72 -3.38
CA THR A 199 -10.78 0.52 -3.48
C THR A 199 -9.29 0.20 -3.51
N VAL A 200 -8.56 0.79 -4.43
CA VAL A 200 -7.09 0.66 -4.52
C VAL A 200 -6.41 1.99 -4.30
N PHE A 201 -5.20 1.92 -3.76
CA PHE A 201 -4.34 3.04 -3.37
C PHE A 201 -3.05 2.96 -4.19
N ALA A 202 -3.11 3.49 -5.40
CA ALA A 202 -2.03 3.37 -6.37
C ALA A 202 -1.19 4.65 -6.44
N VAL A 203 -0.05 4.52 -7.11
CA VAL A 203 0.79 5.63 -7.55
C VAL A 203 0.70 5.71 -9.06
N ALA A 204 0.47 6.90 -9.59
CA ALA A 204 0.46 7.19 -11.01
C ALA A 204 1.74 7.96 -11.39
N PRO A 205 2.46 7.55 -12.43
CA PRO A 205 3.57 8.30 -13.00
C PRO A 205 3.01 9.43 -13.88
N VAL A 206 3.07 10.67 -13.39
CA VAL A 206 2.45 11.83 -14.03
C VAL A 206 3.50 12.78 -14.57
N ALA A 207 3.29 13.36 -15.75
CA ALA A 207 4.18 14.37 -16.31
C ALA A 207 4.30 15.59 -15.38
N LYS A 208 5.53 16.04 -15.10
CA LYS A 208 5.75 17.31 -14.40
C LYS A 208 5.16 18.42 -15.27
N LYS A 209 4.44 19.38 -14.66
CA LYS A 209 4.03 20.58 -15.38
C LYS A 209 5.30 21.32 -15.84
N VAL A 210 5.39 21.58 -17.13
CA VAL A 210 6.36 22.53 -17.71
C VAL A 210 5.81 23.94 -17.52
#